data_AF-A0A3S1E661-F1
#
_entry.id   AF-A0A3S1E661-F1
#
_cell.length_a   1.000
_cell.length_b   1.000
_cell.length_c   1.000
_cell.angle_alpha   90.00
_cell.angle_beta   90.00
_cell.angle_gamma   90.00
#
_symmetry.space_group_name_H-M   'P 1'
#
loop_
_entity.id
_entity.type
_entity.pdbx_description
1 polymer ?
#
loop_
_entity_poly.entity_id
_entity_poly.type
_entity_poly.pdbx_seq_one_letter_code
_entity_poly.pdbx_strand_id
1 'polypeptide(L)'
;DRQTEALGAIFTGAAGGPMAAFAPMIGTNLGAKKVPIDYRVDGKKRSAAIEGVARLAVEPLPTMREDGEMWVASGHPVNPDWLGMAMGAEGSTFSDHGMSWDNSRRNGHYAPINWSGQQ
;
A
#
# COMPACT_ATOMS: atom_id res chain seq x y z
N ASP A 1 21.59 9.63 0.63
CA ASP A 1 21.91 8.24 1.07
C ASP A 1 21.54 7.33 -0.08
N ARG A 2 22.45 6.44 -0.48
CA ARG A 2 22.31 5.57 -1.65
C ARG A 2 20.98 4.80 -1.68
N GLN A 3 20.50 4.31 -0.54
CA GLN A 3 19.22 3.60 -0.50
C GLN A 3 18.06 4.53 -0.83
N THR A 4 18.03 5.72 -0.25
CA THR A 4 16.99 6.74 -0.52
C THR A 4 16.96 7.16 -1.97
N GLU A 5 18.14 7.40 -2.54
CA GLU A 5 18.29 7.81 -3.94
C GLU A 5 17.80 6.69 -4.88
N ALA A 6 18.15 5.43 -4.58
CA ALA A 6 17.69 4.28 -5.35
C ALA A 6 16.16 4.10 -5.27
N LEU A 7 15.59 4.15 -4.07
CA LEU A 7 14.14 4.07 -3.88
C LEU A 7 13.42 5.24 -4.56
N GLY A 8 13.96 6.45 -4.44
CA GLY A 8 13.44 7.64 -5.12
C GLY A 8 13.44 7.47 -6.64
N ALA A 9 14.52 6.94 -7.22
CA ALA A 9 14.59 6.69 -8.66
C ALA A 9 13.58 5.62 -9.12
N ILE A 10 13.36 4.56 -8.34
CA ILE A 10 12.36 3.52 -8.64
C ILE A 10 10.94 4.09 -8.61
N PHE A 11 10.55 4.73 -7.50
CA PHE A 11 9.16 5.20 -7.31
C PHE A 11 8.78 6.40 -8.18
N THR A 12 9.76 7.18 -8.64
CA THR A 12 9.52 8.26 -9.61
C THR A 12 9.58 7.81 -11.07
N GLY A 13 9.97 6.56 -11.33
CA GLY A 13 10.17 6.04 -12.69
C GLY A 13 11.49 6.45 -13.35
N ALA A 14 12.36 7.21 -12.68
CA ALA A 14 13.67 7.58 -13.20
C ALA A 14 14.60 6.37 -13.43
N ALA A 15 14.36 5.26 -12.70
CA ALA A 15 15.04 3.99 -12.92
C ALA A 15 14.42 3.12 -14.04
N GLY A 16 13.39 3.61 -14.75
CA GLY A 16 12.67 2.84 -15.77
C GLY A 16 11.53 1.99 -15.20
N GLY A 17 11.21 0.89 -15.89
CA GLY A 17 10.17 -0.07 -15.49
C GLY A 17 8.74 0.48 -15.60
N PRO A 18 7.75 -0.20 -14.99
CA PRO A 18 6.35 0.21 -15.07
C PRO A 18 6.11 1.65 -14.58
N MET A 19 6.85 2.11 -13.57
CA MET A 19 6.71 3.47 -13.04
C MET A 19 7.10 4.55 -14.05
N ALA A 20 8.01 4.28 -14.99
CA ALA A 20 8.34 5.22 -16.06
C ALA A 20 7.15 5.51 -16.99
N ALA A 21 6.24 4.54 -17.19
CA ALA A 21 5.01 4.76 -17.94
C ALA A 21 4.00 5.64 -17.17
N PHE A 22 4.03 5.62 -15.83
CA PHE A 22 3.19 6.47 -14.99
C PHE A 22 3.74 7.88 -14.78
N ALA A 23 5.06 8.07 -14.88
CA ALA A 23 5.73 9.34 -14.59
C ALA A 23 5.11 10.56 -15.34
N PRO A 24 4.76 10.48 -16.63
CA PRO A 24 4.13 11.61 -17.34
C PRO A 24 2.73 11.97 -16.84
N MET A 25 2.05 11.09 -16.11
CA MET A 25 0.71 11.33 -15.55
C MET A 25 0.75 12.02 -14.18
N ILE A 26 1.94 12.22 -13.62
CA ILE A 26 2.13 12.88 -12.31
C ILE A 26 2.33 14.38 -12.55
N GLY A 27 1.33 15.19 -12.19
CA GLY A 27 1.43 16.65 -12.31
C GLY A 27 2.37 17.30 -11.28
N THR A 28 2.43 16.77 -10.06
CA THR A 28 3.29 17.30 -8.99
C THR A 28 3.78 16.18 -8.10
N ASN A 29 5.09 16.11 -7.89
CA ASN A 29 5.71 15.22 -6.92
C ASN A 29 5.89 15.96 -5.59
N LEU A 30 5.24 15.48 -4.54
CA LEU A 30 5.24 16.09 -3.20
C LEU A 30 6.51 15.78 -2.38
N GLY A 31 7.41 14.97 -2.93
CA GLY A 31 8.65 14.53 -2.30
C GLY A 31 8.48 13.27 -1.44
N ALA A 32 9.58 12.87 -0.80
CA ALA A 32 9.62 11.76 0.13
C ALA A 32 10.35 12.17 1.41
N LYS A 33 9.91 11.64 2.55
CA LYS A 33 10.57 11.81 3.85
C LYS A 33 10.86 10.46 4.47
N LYS A 34 11.99 10.38 5.20
CA LYS A 34 12.30 9.21 6.04
C LYS A 34 11.64 9.38 7.39
N VAL A 35 10.81 8.42 7.75
CA VAL A 35 10.08 8.38 9.03
C VAL A 35 10.06 6.95 9.55
N PRO A 36 10.00 6.75 10.87
CA PRO A 36 9.66 5.45 11.44
C PRO A 36 8.27 5.02 10.97
N ILE A 37 8.12 3.74 10.65
CA ILE A 37 6.85 3.12 10.28
C ILE A 37 6.64 1.92 11.19
N ASP A 38 5.57 1.95 11.99
CA ASP A 38 5.14 0.80 12.77
C ASP A 38 4.19 -0.05 11.93
N TYR A 39 4.67 -1.19 11.44
CA TYR A 39 3.85 -2.15 10.70
C TYR A 39 3.57 -3.39 11.55
N ARG A 40 2.31 -3.84 11.58
CA ARG A 40 1.89 -5.05 12.31
C ARG A 40 0.91 -5.88 11.49
N VAL A 41 1.07 -7.20 11.63
CA VAL A 41 0.10 -8.20 11.19
C VAL A 41 -0.41 -8.93 12.41
N ASP A 42 -1.71 -8.83 12.68
CA ASP A 42 -2.40 -9.49 13.79
C ASP A 42 -3.52 -10.37 13.22
N GLY A 43 -3.25 -11.67 13.11
CA GLY A 43 -4.07 -12.58 12.32
C GLY A 43 -4.23 -12.09 10.88
N LYS A 44 -5.44 -11.62 10.54
CA LYS A 44 -5.79 -11.09 9.22
C LYS A 44 -5.90 -9.56 9.20
N LYS A 45 -5.64 -8.89 10.33
CA LYS A 45 -5.57 -7.44 10.38
C LYS A 45 -4.18 -6.99 10.00
N ARG A 46 -4.08 -6.04 9.07
CA ARG A 46 -2.82 -5.43 8.66
C ARG A 46 -2.88 -3.97 9.04
N SER A 47 -1.86 -3.46 9.71
CA SER A 47 -1.84 -2.07 10.17
C SER A 47 -0.48 -1.42 9.98
N ALA A 48 -0.49 -0.14 9.64
CA ALA A 48 0.68 0.71 9.51
C ALA A 48 0.41 2.04 10.23
N ALA A 49 1.38 2.53 11.00
CA ALA A 49 1.30 3.84 11.64
C ALA A 49 2.59 4.64 11.40
N ILE A 50 2.41 5.94 11.18
CA ILE A 50 3.45 6.94 11.08
C ILE A 50 3.02 8.09 11.97
N GLU A 51 3.81 8.39 13.00
CA GLU A 51 3.47 9.41 13.99
C GLU A 51 3.18 10.76 13.32
N GLY A 52 2.03 11.35 13.64
CA GLY A 52 1.58 12.64 13.09
C GLY A 52 1.16 12.63 11.62
N VAL A 53 1.25 11.49 10.92
CA VAL A 53 1.02 11.39 9.46
C VAL A 53 -0.12 10.43 9.14
N ALA A 54 -0.05 9.20 9.63
CA ALA A 54 -0.99 8.16 9.23
C ALA A 54 -1.22 7.13 10.33
N ARG A 55 -2.47 6.69 10.43
CA ARG A 55 -2.86 5.45 11.11
C ARG A 55 -3.73 4.72 10.12
N LEU A 56 -3.29 3.59 9.59
CA LEU A 56 -4.02 2.84 8.58
C LEU A 56 -4.13 1.40 9.04
N ALA A 57 -5.32 0.82 8.92
CA ALA A 57 -5.50 -0.60 9.11
C ALA A 57 -6.56 -1.14 8.17
N VAL A 58 -6.42 -2.41 7.77
CA VAL A 58 -7.42 -3.12 6.98
C VAL A 58 -7.78 -4.44 7.65
N GLU A 59 -9.06 -4.78 7.57
CA GLU A 59 -9.63 -6.04 8.02
C GLU A 59 -10.28 -6.75 6.83
N PRO A 60 -10.19 -8.09 6.74
CA PRO A 60 -10.71 -8.84 5.61
C PRO A 60 -12.22 -8.67 5.50
N LEU A 61 -12.73 -8.63 4.26
CA LEU A 61 -14.17 -8.72 4.05
C LEU A 61 -14.65 -10.11 4.50
N PRO A 62 -15.81 -10.17 5.18
CA PRO A 62 -16.34 -11.42 5.69
C PRO A 62 -16.73 -12.36 4.56
N THR A 63 -16.55 -13.66 4.78
CA THR A 63 -16.92 -14.73 3.85
C THR A 63 -17.26 -16.00 4.62
N MET A 64 -17.97 -16.92 3.99
CA MET A 64 -18.31 -18.24 4.55
C MET A 64 -17.19 -19.28 4.36
N ARG A 65 -16.08 -18.90 3.74
CA ARG A 65 -14.91 -19.77 3.61
C ARG A 65 -14.29 -20.06 4.98
N GLU A 66 -13.73 -21.24 5.14
CA GLU A 66 -13.03 -21.65 6.36
C GLU A 66 -11.83 -20.74 6.68
N ASP A 67 -11.12 -20.30 5.64
CA ASP A 67 -10.02 -19.35 5.76
C ASP A 67 -10.48 -17.92 6.09
N GLY A 68 -11.79 -17.63 6.13
CA GLY A 68 -12.38 -16.35 6.50
C GLY A 68 -11.84 -15.12 5.74
N GLU A 69 -11.34 -15.29 4.51
CA GLU A 69 -10.87 -14.19 3.66
C GLU A 69 -11.49 -14.29 2.26
N MET A 70 -12.09 -13.20 1.77
CA MET A 70 -12.44 -13.08 0.36
C MET A 70 -11.23 -12.56 -0.42
N TRP A 71 -10.93 -13.15 -1.57
CA TRP A 71 -9.81 -12.75 -2.42
C TRP A 71 -10.18 -12.82 -3.91
N VAL A 72 -9.42 -12.11 -4.74
CA VAL A 72 -9.58 -12.08 -6.19
C VAL A 72 -8.24 -12.24 -6.91
N ALA A 73 -8.24 -13.01 -8.00
CA ALA A 73 -7.15 -13.08 -8.97
C ALA A 73 -7.44 -12.10 -10.11
N SER A 74 -7.12 -10.81 -9.92
CA SER A 74 -7.50 -9.75 -10.85
C SER A 74 -6.41 -9.38 -11.86
N GLY A 75 -5.25 -10.04 -11.82
CA GLY A 75 -4.07 -9.59 -12.56
C GLY A 75 -3.47 -8.29 -11.98
N HIS A 76 -3.70 -8.00 -10.70
CA HIS A 76 -3.18 -6.79 -10.06
C HIS A 76 -1.62 -6.78 -10.08
N PRO A 77 -0.95 -5.65 -10.42
CA PRO A 77 0.51 -5.63 -10.57
C PRO A 77 1.32 -5.98 -9.31
N VAL A 78 0.72 -5.85 -8.12
CA VAL A 78 1.37 -6.22 -6.84
C VAL A 78 1.34 -7.74 -6.59
N ASN A 79 0.28 -8.40 -7.03
CA ASN A 79 0.11 -9.85 -6.98
C ASN A 79 -1.03 -10.23 -7.95
N PRO A 80 -0.72 -10.87 -9.09
CA PRO A 80 -1.73 -11.11 -10.12
C PRO A 80 -2.72 -12.20 -9.74
N ASP A 81 -2.29 -13.16 -8.93
CA ASP A 81 -3.03 -14.39 -8.62
C ASP A 81 -3.82 -14.29 -7.32
N TRP A 82 -3.47 -13.36 -6.44
CA TRP A 82 -4.10 -13.26 -5.13
C TRP A 82 -4.09 -11.86 -4.54
N LEU A 83 -5.27 -11.27 -4.38
CA LEU A 83 -5.49 -10.02 -3.66
C LEU A 83 -6.58 -10.21 -2.62
N GLY A 84 -6.23 -10.08 -1.34
CA GLY A 84 -7.18 -10.11 -0.23
C GLY A 84 -8.07 -8.87 -0.25
N MET A 85 -9.38 -9.08 -0.31
CA MET A 85 -10.39 -8.02 -0.30
C MET A 85 -10.63 -7.58 1.14
N ALA A 86 -10.46 -6.30 1.41
CA ALA A 86 -10.46 -5.76 2.76
C ALA A 86 -11.23 -4.44 2.85
N MET A 87 -11.43 -3.99 4.08
CA MET A 87 -12.01 -2.70 4.39
C MET A 87 -11.15 -1.98 5.42
N GLY A 88 -11.01 -0.66 5.28
CA GLY A 88 -10.33 0.19 6.24
C GLY A 88 -10.99 0.11 7.62
N ALA A 89 -10.21 -0.18 8.66
CA ALA A 89 -10.71 -0.17 10.03
C ALA A 89 -11.06 1.26 10.45
N GLU A 90 -11.94 1.38 11.44
CA GLU A 90 -12.31 2.67 12.02
C GLU A 90 -11.08 3.41 12.57
N GLY A 91 -11.02 4.73 12.36
CA GLY A 91 -9.86 5.55 12.72
C GLY A 91 -8.68 5.40 11.76
N SER A 92 -8.90 4.84 10.56
CA SER A 92 -7.90 4.85 9.51
C SER A 92 -7.81 6.23 8.87
N THR A 93 -6.78 7.00 9.17
CA THR A 93 -6.63 8.39 8.74
C THR A 93 -5.26 8.66 8.11
N PHE A 94 -5.22 9.64 7.22
CA PHE A 94 -4.00 10.21 6.67
C PHE A 94 -4.08 11.74 6.76
N SER A 95 -3.00 12.38 7.17
CA SER A 95 -2.86 13.83 7.21
C SER A 95 -1.42 14.24 6.93
N ASP A 96 -1.14 14.68 5.71
CA ASP A 96 0.19 15.15 5.30
C ASP A 96 0.10 15.96 4.00
N HIS A 97 1.13 16.75 3.71
CA HIS A 97 1.20 17.55 2.48
C HIS A 97 -0.04 18.40 2.19
N GLY A 98 -0.70 18.92 3.24
CA GLY A 98 -1.93 19.71 3.13
C GLY A 98 -3.19 18.92 2.77
N MET A 99 -3.12 17.59 2.76
CA MET A 99 -4.24 16.68 2.51
C MET A 99 -4.64 15.99 3.81
N SER A 100 -5.94 15.76 3.98
CA SER A 100 -6.49 15.02 5.11
C SER A 100 -7.60 14.10 4.62
N TRP A 101 -7.51 12.81 4.95
CA TRP A 101 -8.45 11.78 4.53
C TRP A 101 -8.88 10.90 5.71
N ASP A 102 -10.18 10.62 5.76
CA ASP A 102 -10.75 9.55 6.57
C ASP A 102 -11.02 8.32 5.69
N ASN A 103 -10.21 7.29 5.92
CA ASN A 103 -10.25 6.01 5.24
C ASN A 103 -11.02 4.94 6.04
N SER A 104 -11.70 5.33 7.12
CA SER A 104 -12.59 4.44 7.86
C SER A 104 -13.64 3.85 6.93
N ARG A 105 -13.77 2.53 6.94
CA ARG A 105 -14.72 1.76 6.13
C ARG A 105 -14.55 1.93 4.61
N ARG A 106 -13.43 2.48 4.14
CA ARG A 106 -13.12 2.57 2.70
C ARG A 106 -12.53 1.26 2.19
N ASN A 107 -12.50 1.10 0.87
CA ASN A 107 -11.91 -0.08 0.24
C ASN A 107 -10.43 -0.20 0.62
N GLY A 108 -9.98 -1.43 0.89
CA GLY A 108 -8.59 -1.77 1.13
C GLY A 108 -8.25 -3.13 0.53
N HIS A 109 -6.96 -3.37 0.32
CA HIS A 109 -6.46 -4.65 -0.14
C HIS A 109 -5.13 -4.96 0.52
N TYR A 110 -4.80 -6.24 0.59
CA TYR A 110 -3.47 -6.70 0.96
C TYR A 110 -3.13 -7.96 0.17
N ALA A 111 -1.84 -8.19 -0.03
CA ALA A 111 -1.34 -9.41 -0.64
C ALA A 111 0.06 -9.70 -0.08
N PRO A 112 0.48 -10.98 -0.02
CA PRO A 112 1.89 -11.29 0.08
C PRO A 112 2.59 -10.75 -1.17
N ILE A 113 3.72 -10.08 -0.98
CA ILE A 113 4.55 -9.60 -2.08
C ILE A 113 5.63 -10.64 -2.36
N ASN A 114 5.73 -11.08 -3.63
CA ASN A 114 6.84 -11.90 -4.10
C ASN A 114 7.52 -11.17 -5.25
N TRP A 115 8.53 -10.37 -4.91
CA TRP A 115 9.42 -9.75 -5.90
C TRP A 115 10.64 -10.63 -6.12
N SER A 116 10.47 -11.67 -6.93
CA SER A 116 11.59 -12.20 -7.71
C SER A 116 11.63 -11.43 -9.02
N GLY A 117 12.78 -10.86 -9.39
CA GLY A 117 12.95 -10.32 -10.74
C GLY A 117 12.63 -11.40 -11.79
N GLN A 118 12.23 -11.00 -13.00
CA GLN A 118 12.28 -11.94 -14.12
C GLN A 118 13.73 -12.44 -14.24
N GLN A 119 13.92 -13.76 -14.10
CA GLN A 119 15.16 -14.40 -14.54
C GLN A 119 15.23 -14.37 -16.07
#